data_AF-A0AAF0F787-F1
#
_entry.id   AF-A0AAF0F787-F1
#
_cell.length_a   1.000
_cell.length_b   1.000
_cell.length_c   1.000
_cell.angle_alpha   90.00
_cell.angle_beta   90.00
_cell.angle_gamma   90.00
#
_symmetry.space_group_name_H-M   'P 1'
#
loop_
_entity.id
_entity.type
_entity.pdbx_description
1 polymer ?
#
loop_
_entity_poly.entity_id
_entity_poly.type
_entity_poly.pdbx_seq_one_letter_code
_entity_poly.pdbx_strand_id
1 'polypeptide(L)'
;MSLYTGFIQLGAGLSVGLAGLAAGFAIGIVGDAGVRGTAQQPRLYIGMILILIFAEVLGLYGLIVALILNTRASDVTIGPSVL
;
A
#
# COMPACT_ATOMS: atom_id res chain seq x y z
N MET A 1 14.94 10.36 -22.22
CA MET A 1 13.98 9.34 -21.72
C MET A 1 14.32 8.83 -20.31
N SER A 2 15.60 8.60 -19.94
CA SER A 2 15.95 7.95 -18.66
C SER A 2 15.57 8.71 -17.38
N LEU A 3 15.67 10.04 -17.35
CA LEU A 3 15.30 10.85 -16.17
C LEU A 3 13.81 10.74 -15.82
N TYR A 4 12.94 10.69 -16.83
CA TYR A 4 11.50 10.51 -16.64
C TYR A 4 11.21 9.13 -16.03
N THR A 5 11.78 8.06 -16.59
CA THR A 5 11.64 6.70 -16.03
C THR A 5 12.16 6.61 -14.59
N GLY A 6 13.27 7.28 -14.29
CA GLY A 6 13.83 7.34 -12.93
C GLY A 6 12.89 8.02 -11.92
N PHE A 7 12.29 9.16 -12.28
CA PHE A 7 11.31 9.82 -11.40
C PHE A 7 10.03 9.00 -11.23
N ILE A 8 9.56 8.30 -12.25
CA ILE A 8 8.39 7.41 -12.15
C ILE A 8 8.68 6.23 -11.23
N GLN A 9 9.85 5.59 -11.33
CA GLN A 9 10.23 4.48 -10.45
C GLN A 9 10.40 4.92 -9.00
N LEU A 10 11.01 6.10 -8.76
CA LEU A 10 11.10 6.69 -7.43
C LEU A 10 9.70 6.98 -6.87
N GLY A 11 8.81 7.56 -7.68
CA GLY A 11 7.42 7.85 -7.30
C GLY A 11 6.61 6.58 -7.00
N ALA A 12 6.78 5.53 -7.79
CA ALA A 12 6.13 4.23 -7.57
C ALA A 12 6.62 3.56 -6.28
N GLY A 13 7.93 3.63 -5.98
CA GLY A 13 8.48 3.12 -4.73
C GLY A 13 7.98 3.89 -3.51
N LEU A 14 7.94 5.22 -3.59
CA LEU A 14 7.43 6.07 -2.50
C LEU A 14 5.93 5.89 -2.26
N SER A 15 5.12 5.72 -3.30
CA SER A 15 3.67 5.53 -3.14
C SER A 15 3.34 4.27 -2.36
N VAL A 16 3.97 3.14 -2.71
CA VAL A 16 3.73 1.87 -2.00
C VAL A 16 4.39 1.86 -0.62
N GLY A 17 5.60 2.42 -0.49
CA GLY A 17 6.33 2.46 0.77
C GLY A 17 5.61 3.27 1.85
N LEU A 18 5.15 4.48 1.51
CA LEU A 18 4.43 5.34 2.46
C LEU A 18 3.03 4.80 2.78
N ALA A 19 2.31 4.24 1.79
CA ALA A 19 1.01 3.62 2.02
C ALA A 19 1.12 2.39 2.93
N GLY A 20 2.11 1.52 2.71
CA GLY A 20 2.37 0.35 3.54
C GLY A 20 2.79 0.72 4.96
N LEU A 21 3.62 1.75 5.13
CA LEU A 21 3.99 2.25 6.46
C LEU A 21 2.76 2.77 7.22
N ALA A 22 1.92 3.57 6.57
CA ALA A 22 0.69 4.08 7.18
C ALA A 22 -0.28 2.96 7.55
N ALA A 23 -0.48 1.97 6.68
CA ALA A 23 -1.32 0.80 6.94
C ALA A 23 -0.78 -0.02 8.14
N GLY A 24 0.52 -0.32 8.15
CA GLY A 24 1.17 -1.03 9.25
C GLY A 24 1.07 -0.31 10.59
N PHE A 25 1.19 1.03 10.58
CA PHE A 25 1.01 1.84 11.79
C PHE A 25 -0.42 1.78 12.32
N ALA A 26 -1.42 1.89 11.44
CA ALA A 26 -2.83 1.76 11.80
C ALA A 26 -3.14 0.36 12.36
N ILE A 27 -2.64 -0.70 11.71
CA ILE A 27 -2.77 -2.09 12.14
C ILE A 27 -2.15 -2.28 13.53
N GLY A 28 -0.98 -1.70 13.79
CA GLY A 28 -0.32 -1.80 15.10
C GLY A 28 -1.16 -1.22 16.24
N ILE A 29 -1.74 -0.04 16.05
CA ILE A 29 -2.58 0.61 17.07
C ILE A 29 -3.90 -0.14 17.27
N VAL A 30 -4.57 -0.51 16.17
CA VAL A 30 -5.83 -1.28 16.23
C VAL A 30 -5.59 -2.65 16.85
N GLY A 31 -4.46 -3.28 16.54
CA GLY A 31 -4.04 -4.55 17.11
C GLY A 31 -3.88 -4.48 18.63
N ASP A 32 -3.13 -3.50 19.14
CA ASP A 32 -2.91 -3.31 20.59
C ASP A 32 -4.23 -3.06 21.35
N ALA A 33 -5.04 -2.13 20.87
CA ALA A 33 -6.35 -1.85 21.47
C ALA A 33 -7.30 -3.06 21.34
N GLY A 34 -7.26 -3.73 20.20
CA GLY A 34 -8.12 -4.86 19.85
C GLY A 34 -7.86 -6.10 20.71
N VAL A 35 -6.59 -6.45 20.98
CA VAL A 35 -6.27 -7.59 21.87
C VAL A 35 -6.69 -7.32 23.30
N ARG A 36 -6.49 -6.08 23.79
CA ARG A 36 -6.92 -5.67 25.13
C ARG A 36 -8.45 -5.70 25.27
N GLY A 37 -9.17 -5.26 24.25
CA GLY A 37 -10.65 -5.32 24.22
C GLY A 37 -11.18 -6.75 24.12
N THR A 38 -10.57 -7.58 23.26
CA THR A 38 -10.98 -8.98 23.07
C THR A 38 -10.72 -9.82 24.33
N ALA A 39 -9.67 -9.51 25.10
CA ALA A 39 -9.41 -10.17 26.38
C ALA A 39 -10.52 -9.94 27.42
N GLN A 40 -11.20 -8.79 27.37
CA GLN A 40 -12.34 -8.50 28.24
C GLN A 40 -13.65 -9.07 27.68
N GLN A 41 -13.84 -9.02 26.36
CA GLN A 41 -15.04 -9.50 25.68
C GLN A 41 -14.67 -10.26 24.40
N PRO A 42 -14.67 -11.61 24.43
CA PRO A 42 -14.28 -12.43 23.27
C PRO A 42 -15.13 -12.20 22.01
N ARG A 43 -16.35 -11.68 22.18
CA ARG A 43 -17.29 -11.36 21.10
C ARG A 43 -16.79 -10.24 20.19
N LEU A 44 -15.83 -9.41 20.64
CA LEU A 44 -15.23 -8.33 19.84
C LEU A 44 -14.24 -8.82 18.78
N TYR A 45 -13.81 -10.09 18.83
CA TYR A 45 -12.76 -10.63 17.96
C TYR A 45 -13.04 -10.43 16.47
N ILE A 46 -14.28 -10.69 16.04
CA ILE A 46 -14.68 -10.54 14.63
C ILE A 46 -14.68 -9.07 14.20
N GLY A 47 -15.11 -8.16 15.09
CA GLY A 47 -15.08 -6.72 14.83
C GLY A 47 -13.66 -6.18 14.68
N MET A 48 -12.73 -6.65 15.53
CA MET A 48 -11.31 -6.33 15.42
C MET A 48 -10.72 -6.80 14.08
N ILE A 49 -10.99 -8.05 13.67
CA ILE A 49 -10.51 -8.58 12.38
C ILE A 49 -11.02 -7.74 11.21
N LEU A 50 -12.32 -7.37 11.22
CA LEU A 50 -12.91 -6.56 10.16
C LEU A 50 -12.17 -5.22 10.00
N ILE A 51 -11.86 -4.54 11.10
CA ILE A 51 -11.11 -3.27 11.08
C ILE A 51 -9.69 -3.48 10.53
N LEU A 52 -9.01 -4.56 10.94
CA LEU A 52 -7.66 -4.88 10.47
C LEU A 52 -7.62 -5.14 8.96
N ILE A 53 -8.62 -5.82 8.39
CA ILE A 53 -8.72 -6.05 6.95
C ILE A 53 -8.88 -4.73 6.19
N PHE A 54 -9.75 -3.83 6.66
CA PHE A 54 -9.92 -2.51 6.02
C PHE A 54 -8.65 -1.65 6.13
N ALA A 55 -7.90 -1.78 7.21
CA ALA A 55 -6.62 -1.09 7.38
C ALA A 55 -5.58 -1.57 6.35
N GLU A 56 -5.51 -2.87 6.06
CA GLU A 56 -4.56 -3.44 5.10
C GLU A 56 -4.85 -3.03 3.64
N VAL A 57 -6.13 -2.85 3.29
CA VAL A 57 -6.54 -2.45 1.93
C VAL A 57 -5.91 -1.11 1.51
N LEU A 58 -5.58 -0.23 2.47
CA LEU A 58 -4.83 1.01 2.21
C LEU A 58 -3.46 0.75 1.58
N GLY A 59 -2.75 -0.28 2.07
CA GLY A 59 -1.46 -0.71 1.51
C GLY A 59 -1.61 -1.29 0.10
N LEU A 60 -2.66 -2.08 -0.14
CA LEU A 60 -2.97 -2.63 -1.46
C LEU A 60 -3.29 -1.53 -2.48
N TYR A 61 -3.97 -0.46 -2.09
CA TYR A 61 -4.17 0.70 -2.97
C TYR A 61 -2.85 1.36 -3.39
N GLY A 62 -1.91 1.51 -2.45
CA GLY A 62 -0.57 2.02 -2.76
C GLY A 62 0.20 1.14 -3.74
N LEU A 63 0.05 -0.19 -3.63
CA LEU A 63 0.65 -1.16 -4.55
C LEU A 63 0.05 -1.06 -5.96
N ILE A 64 -1.28 -0.97 -6.09
CA ILE A 64 -1.95 -0.85 -7.39
C ILE A 64 -1.49 0.40 -8.13
N VAL A 65 -1.38 1.54 -7.43
CA VAL A 65 -0.87 2.79 -8.00
C VAL A 65 0.57 2.63 -8.48
N ALA A 66 1.44 2.01 -7.67
CA ALA A 66 2.83 1.76 -8.04
C ALA A 66 2.96 0.89 -9.30
N LEU A 67 2.12 -0.14 -9.44
CA LEU A 67 2.09 -1.01 -10.62
C LEU A 67 1.70 -0.24 -11.88
N ILE A 68 0.64 0.57 -11.82
CA ILE A 68 0.19 1.38 -12.97
C ILE A 68 1.28 2.37 -13.41
N LEU A 69 1.96 3.01 -12.44
CA LEU A 69 3.06 3.91 -12.72
C LEU A 69 4.21 3.18 -13.42
N ASN A 70 4.57 1.98 -12.97
CA ASN A 70 5.65 1.19 -13.53
C ASN A 70 5.34 0.70 -14.97
N THR A 71 4.10 0.29 -15.24
CA THR A 71 3.66 -0.07 -16.60
C THR A 71 3.87 1.09 -17.57
N ARG A 72 3.46 2.31 -17.19
CA ARG A 72 3.64 3.50 -18.04
C ARG A 72 5.10 3.90 -18.24
N ALA A 73 5.95 3.71 -17.21
CA ALA A 73 7.39 3.92 -17.34
C ALA A 73 8.04 2.94 -18.32
N SER A 74 7.54 1.70 -18.36
CA SER A 74 7.98 0.67 -19.29
C SER A 74 7.61 1.05 -20.73
N ASP A 75 6.36 1.45 -20.99
CA ASP A 75 5.90 1.85 -22.33
C ASP A 75 6.75 2.97 -22.94
N VAL A 76 7.08 3.97 -22.13
CA VAL A 76 7.96 5.11 -22.47
C VAL A 76 9.39 4.67 -22.80
N THR A 77 9.89 3.60 -22.19
CA THR A 77 11.24 3.10 -22.46
C THR A 77 11.28 2.28 -23.76
N ILE A 78 10.15 1.71 -24.19
CA ILE A 78 10.07 0.77 -25.32
C ILE A 78 9.52 1.45 -26.62
N GLY A 79 8.92 2.65 -26.55
CA GLY A 79 8.57 3.46 -27.74
C GLY A 79 8.83 4.97 -27.49
N PRO A 80 9.46 5.74 -28.40
CA PRO A 80 9.26 5.81 -29.86
C PRO A 80 10.59 5.94 -30.65
N SER A 81 11.43 4.91 -30.64
CA SER A 81 12.69 4.86 -31.42
C SER A 81 12.67 3.80 -32.54
N VAL A 82 11.48 3.28 -32.86
CA VAL A 82 11.21 2.31 -33.94
C VAL A 82 10.31 2.94 -35.04
N LEU A 83 9.99 4.23 -34.91
CA LEU A 83 9.50 5.14 -35.95
C LEU A 83 10.42 6.36 -35.96
#